data_AF-A0A3D4B2U8-F1
#
_entry.id   AF-A0A3D4B2U8-F1
#
_cell.length_a   1.000
_cell.length_b   1.000
_cell.length_c   1.000
_cell.angle_alpha   90.00
_cell.angle_beta   90.00
_cell.angle_gamma   90.00
#
_symmetry.space_group_name_H-M   'P 1'
#
loop_
_entity.id
_entity.type
_entity.pdbx_description
1 polymer ?
#
loop_
_entity_poly.entity_id
_entity_poly.type
_entity_poly.pdbx_seq_one_letter_code
_entity_poly.pdbx_strand_id
1 'polypeptide(L)'
;RGQGNAREQETKPPIGYFGNPPLCFAIPAGDEPPVVLDVATRILADYQQSPEFDDLLTRIPAAFFKSIGYGAVATLLGGALAGASLPEADEIQARWSGARHGGMVMAIHIDTVVPGQSFRKEVDRFVKDIRESWAPMPGYEETLLPGAIEEKNMKHHRVNGIRFGEMEQASVRDMCERLDEPVPWNE
;
A
#
# COMPACT_ATOMS: atom_id res chain seq x y z
N ARG A 1 -6.83 -13.73 -11.93
CA ARG A 1 -8.22 -14.28 -12.01
C ARG A 1 -8.48 -15.16 -10.78
N GLY A 2 -9.68 -15.14 -10.20
CA GLY A 2 -10.05 -15.97 -9.04
C GLY A 2 -10.12 -15.25 -7.68
N GLN A 3 -9.60 -14.02 -7.59
CA GLN A 3 -9.82 -13.16 -6.43
C GLN A 3 -11.33 -12.94 -6.24
N GLY A 4 -11.83 -13.17 -5.02
CA GLY A 4 -13.27 -13.13 -4.70
C GLY A 4 -14.03 -14.43 -5.01
N ASN A 5 -13.41 -15.45 -5.58
CA ASN A 5 -14.01 -16.77 -5.74
C ASN A 5 -13.68 -17.68 -4.54
N ALA A 6 -14.65 -17.88 -3.66
CA ALA A 6 -14.54 -18.81 -2.53
C ALA A 6 -15.36 -20.10 -2.73
N ARG A 7 -15.81 -20.41 -3.97
CA ARG A 7 -16.74 -21.53 -4.22
C ARG A 7 -16.19 -22.89 -3.78
N GLU A 8 -14.91 -23.13 -4.05
CA GLU A 8 -14.24 -24.42 -3.79
C GLU A 8 -13.73 -24.58 -2.35
N GLN A 9 -13.81 -23.54 -1.52
CA GLN A 9 -13.39 -23.61 -0.12
C GLN A 9 -14.47 -24.30 0.73
N GLU A 10 -14.08 -25.31 1.51
CA GLU A 10 -14.96 -26.07 2.43
C GLU A 10 -15.58 -25.14 3.49
N THR A 11 -14.74 -24.33 4.13
CA THR A 11 -15.18 -23.23 5.01
C THR A 11 -15.11 -21.92 4.26
N LYS A 12 -16.21 -21.15 4.25
CA LYS A 12 -16.22 -19.84 3.60
C LYS A 12 -15.49 -18.81 4.47
N PRO A 13 -14.50 -18.09 3.93
CA PRO A 13 -13.83 -17.04 4.68
C PRO A 13 -14.81 -15.87 4.89
N PRO A 14 -14.80 -15.23 6.06
CA PRO A 14 -15.55 -14.01 6.28
C PRO A 14 -15.19 -12.94 5.24
N ILE A 15 -16.20 -12.23 4.73
CA ILE A 15 -15.98 -11.19 3.71
C ILE A 15 -15.09 -10.05 4.22
N GLY A 16 -15.01 -9.83 5.54
CA GLY A 16 -14.10 -8.83 6.14
C GLY A 16 -12.62 -9.11 5.92
N TYR A 17 -12.25 -10.32 5.47
CA TYR A 17 -10.90 -10.70 5.09
C TYR A 17 -10.69 -10.75 3.56
N PHE A 18 -11.58 -10.11 2.80
CA PHE A 18 -11.54 -10.11 1.34
C PHE A 18 -10.32 -9.37 0.78
N GLY A 19 -9.36 -10.16 0.27
CA GLY A 19 -8.27 -9.68 -0.56
C GLY A 19 -7.33 -8.69 0.15
N ASN A 20 -6.22 -8.36 -0.51
CA ASN A 20 -5.34 -7.30 -0.05
C ASN A 20 -4.63 -6.54 -1.19
N PRO A 21 -5.33 -6.19 -2.29
CA PRO A 21 -4.70 -5.37 -3.35
C PRO A 21 -4.28 -4.02 -2.79
N PRO A 22 -3.16 -3.43 -3.23
CA PRO A 22 -2.74 -2.12 -2.77
C PRO A 22 -3.52 -0.98 -3.45
N LEU A 23 -3.66 0.15 -2.74
CA LEU A 23 -4.07 1.44 -3.28
C LEU A 23 -3.05 2.50 -2.90
N CYS A 24 -2.73 3.38 -3.84
CA CYS A 24 -1.84 4.51 -3.60
C CYS A 24 -2.46 5.82 -4.11
N PHE A 25 -2.41 6.86 -3.29
CA PHE A 25 -2.74 8.23 -3.66
C PHE A 25 -1.61 9.16 -3.21
N ALA A 26 -1.11 9.97 -4.14
CA ALA A 26 -0.10 10.98 -3.85
C ALA A 26 -0.64 12.36 -4.21
N ILE A 27 -0.60 13.28 -3.25
CA ILE A 27 -1.08 14.66 -3.38
C ILE A 27 0.09 15.61 -3.09
N PRO A 28 0.53 16.42 -4.07
CA PRO A 28 1.69 17.27 -3.89
C PRO A 28 1.37 18.46 -2.97
N ALA A 29 2.28 18.72 -2.05
CA ALA A 29 2.31 19.90 -1.20
C ALA A 29 3.27 20.97 -1.79
N GLY A 30 3.35 22.12 -1.14
CA GLY A 30 4.33 23.17 -1.44
C GLY A 30 5.56 23.04 -0.55
N ASP A 31 5.44 23.51 0.69
CA ASP A 31 6.52 23.52 1.69
C ASP A 31 6.41 22.37 2.72
N GLU A 32 5.21 21.81 2.91
CA GLU A 32 4.97 20.68 3.81
C GLU A 32 5.24 19.33 3.13
N PRO A 33 5.33 18.22 3.89
CA PRO A 33 5.35 16.89 3.32
C PRO A 33 4.14 16.64 2.39
N PRO A 34 4.33 16.00 1.22
CA PRO A 34 3.20 15.57 0.40
C PRO A 34 2.36 14.54 1.15
N VAL A 35 1.05 14.53 0.92
CA VAL A 35 0.18 13.47 1.45
C VAL A 35 0.31 12.26 0.52
N VAL A 36 0.90 11.18 1.03
CA VAL A 36 1.08 9.93 0.31
C VAL A 36 0.43 8.81 1.12
N LEU A 37 -0.76 8.39 0.69
CA LEU A 37 -1.39 7.20 1.21
C LEU A 37 -0.91 6.02 0.36
N ASP A 38 -0.09 5.14 0.93
CA ASP A 38 0.25 3.84 0.37
C ASP A 38 -0.27 2.77 1.32
N VAL A 39 -1.27 2.01 0.89
CA VAL A 39 -2.05 1.19 1.80
C VAL A 39 -2.51 -0.11 1.15
N ALA A 40 -2.43 -1.19 1.91
CA ALA A 40 -3.09 -2.43 1.58
C ALA A 40 -4.59 -2.28 1.88
N THR A 41 -5.50 -2.68 0.99
CA THR A 41 -6.93 -2.38 1.21
C THR A 41 -7.52 -3.12 2.41
N ARG A 42 -6.88 -4.21 2.85
CA ARG A 42 -7.28 -4.96 4.04
C ARG A 42 -6.93 -4.18 5.30
N ILE A 43 -7.93 -3.92 6.14
CA ILE A 43 -7.73 -3.14 7.37
C ILE A 43 -6.84 -3.84 8.40
N LEU A 44 -6.84 -5.18 8.39
CA LEU A 44 -5.98 -6.02 9.22
C LEU A 44 -4.83 -6.57 8.39
N ALA A 45 -3.65 -6.71 9.01
CA ALA A 45 -2.52 -7.38 8.39
C ALA A 45 -2.83 -8.86 8.11
N ASP A 46 -2.15 -9.46 7.14
CA ASP A 46 -2.48 -10.82 6.70
C ASP A 46 -2.29 -11.89 7.78
N TYR A 47 -1.43 -11.65 8.78
CA TYR A 47 -1.26 -12.54 9.94
C TYR A 47 -2.30 -12.35 11.05
N GLN A 48 -3.15 -11.32 10.98
CA GLN A 48 -4.22 -11.04 11.95
C GLN A 48 -5.51 -11.78 11.57
N GLN A 49 -5.40 -13.12 11.49
CA GLN A 49 -6.48 -14.04 11.13
C GLN A 49 -6.67 -15.09 12.24
N SER A 50 -7.13 -14.63 13.41
CA SER A 50 -7.40 -15.50 14.56
C SER A 50 -8.80 -15.20 15.12
N PRO A 51 -9.38 -16.11 15.92
CA PRO A 51 -10.66 -15.88 16.58
C PRO A 51 -10.71 -14.59 17.42
N GLU A 52 -9.57 -14.09 17.90
CA GLU A 52 -9.48 -12.81 18.60
C GLU A 52 -9.79 -11.63 17.66
N PHE A 53 -9.34 -11.68 16.42
CA PHE A 53 -9.62 -10.64 15.42
C PHE A 53 -11.02 -10.75 14.83
N ASP A 54 -11.65 -11.94 14.88
CA ASP A 54 -13.02 -12.13 14.40
C ASP A 54 -14.04 -11.29 15.18
N ASP A 55 -13.82 -11.05 16.48
CA ASP A 55 -14.66 -10.17 17.31
C ASP A 55 -14.71 -8.73 16.75
N LEU A 56 -13.62 -8.26 16.13
CA LEU A 56 -13.56 -6.92 15.54
C LEU A 56 -14.56 -6.75 14.38
N LEU A 57 -14.84 -7.83 13.63
CA LEU A 57 -15.85 -7.80 12.55
C LEU A 57 -17.21 -7.33 13.08
N THR A 58 -17.54 -7.70 14.32
CA THR A 58 -18.80 -7.34 14.97
C THR A 58 -18.72 -5.98 15.67
N ARG A 59 -17.56 -5.63 16.25
CA ARG A 59 -17.40 -4.38 17.02
C ARG A 59 -17.19 -3.13 16.18
N ILE A 60 -16.47 -3.24 15.07
CA ILE A 60 -16.18 -2.10 14.17
C ILE A 60 -16.52 -2.43 12.70
N PRO A 61 -17.74 -2.92 12.39
CA PRO A 61 -18.10 -3.41 11.07
C PRO A 61 -17.91 -2.36 9.98
N ALA A 62 -18.09 -1.08 10.30
CA ALA A 62 -17.90 0.03 9.36
C ALA A 62 -16.46 0.09 8.80
N ALA A 63 -15.43 -0.28 9.57
CA ALA A 63 -14.05 -0.31 9.09
C ALA A 63 -13.87 -1.43 8.05
N PHE A 64 -14.44 -2.61 8.32
CA PHE A 64 -14.40 -3.75 7.40
C PHE A 64 -15.18 -3.49 6.12
N PHE A 65 -16.38 -2.89 6.18
CA PHE A 65 -17.14 -2.55 4.98
C PHE A 65 -16.41 -1.54 4.07
N LYS A 66 -15.70 -0.57 4.65
CA LYS A 66 -14.85 0.35 3.88
C LYS A 66 -13.70 -0.41 3.21
N SER A 67 -13.01 -1.26 3.97
CA SER A 67 -11.92 -2.12 3.48
C SER A 67 -12.35 -3.03 2.32
N ILE A 68 -13.51 -3.70 2.45
CA ILE A 68 -14.12 -4.51 1.38
C ILE A 68 -14.35 -3.66 0.12
N GLY A 69 -14.91 -2.45 0.29
CA GLY A 69 -15.14 -1.53 -0.82
C GLY A 69 -13.85 -1.13 -1.54
N TYR A 70 -12.80 -0.77 -0.78
CA TYR A 70 -11.49 -0.44 -1.34
C TYR A 70 -10.87 -1.65 -2.07
N GLY A 71 -10.94 -2.85 -1.48
CA GLY A 71 -10.46 -4.08 -2.10
C GLY A 71 -11.15 -4.38 -3.42
N ALA A 72 -12.46 -4.14 -3.50
CA ALA A 72 -13.23 -4.33 -4.73
C ALA A 72 -12.80 -3.33 -5.82
N VAL A 73 -12.70 -2.04 -5.48
CA VAL A 73 -12.27 -0.98 -6.41
C VAL A 73 -10.86 -1.26 -6.92
N ALA A 74 -9.91 -1.56 -6.05
CA ALA A 74 -8.53 -1.85 -6.41
C ALA A 74 -8.42 -3.08 -7.32
N THR A 75 -9.18 -4.15 -7.02
CA THR A 75 -9.22 -5.36 -7.85
C THR A 75 -9.78 -5.08 -9.25
N LEU A 76 -10.87 -4.32 -9.33
CA LEU A 76 -11.52 -4.04 -10.61
C LEU A 76 -10.70 -3.06 -11.47
N LEU A 77 -10.17 -1.98 -10.89
CA LEU A 77 -9.36 -1.01 -11.61
C LEU A 77 -7.97 -1.55 -11.95
N GLY A 78 -7.28 -2.16 -10.98
CA GLY A 78 -5.94 -2.70 -11.19
C GLY A 78 -5.92 -3.98 -12.02
N GLY A 79 -6.90 -4.87 -11.82
CA GLY A 79 -6.96 -6.16 -12.52
C GLY A 79 -7.83 -6.13 -13.77
N ALA A 80 -9.14 -5.95 -13.58
CA ALA A 80 -10.10 -6.13 -14.67
C ALA A 80 -9.97 -5.06 -15.77
N LEU A 81 -9.89 -3.78 -15.40
CA LEU A 81 -9.72 -2.67 -16.35
C LEU A 81 -8.36 -2.75 -17.06
N ALA A 82 -7.32 -3.25 -16.40
CA ALA A 82 -6.01 -3.50 -17.01
C ALA A 82 -5.99 -4.71 -17.96
N GLY A 83 -7.12 -5.39 -18.16
CA GLY A 83 -7.23 -6.52 -19.09
C GLY A 83 -6.77 -7.87 -18.52
N ALA A 84 -6.41 -7.95 -17.23
CA ALA A 84 -5.92 -9.19 -16.61
C ALA A 84 -7.01 -10.29 -16.49
N SER A 85 -8.26 -9.93 -16.78
CA SER A 85 -9.41 -10.84 -16.82
C SER A 85 -9.82 -11.22 -18.24
N LEU A 86 -9.11 -10.80 -19.29
CA LEU A 86 -9.41 -11.15 -20.69
C LEU A 86 -8.75 -12.48 -21.11
N PRO A 87 -9.32 -13.25 -22.05
CA PRO A 87 -8.75 -14.53 -22.51
C PRO A 87 -7.30 -14.44 -22.96
N GLU A 88 -6.91 -13.31 -23.57
CA GLU A 88 -5.54 -13.04 -24.03
C GLU A 88 -4.53 -13.04 -22.87
N ALA A 89 -4.97 -12.72 -21.65
CA ALA A 89 -4.12 -12.78 -20.46
C ALA A 89 -3.74 -14.23 -20.08
N ASP A 90 -4.51 -15.24 -20.52
CA ASP A 90 -4.22 -16.65 -20.24
C ASP A 90 -2.96 -17.10 -20.98
N GLU A 91 -2.77 -16.67 -22.23
CA GLU A 91 -1.56 -16.97 -23.01
C GLU A 91 -0.32 -16.33 -22.38
N ILE A 92 -0.45 -15.09 -21.90
CA ILE A 92 0.60 -14.37 -21.17
C ILE A 92 0.95 -15.13 -19.89
N GLN A 93 -0.04 -15.54 -19.10
CA GLN A 93 0.20 -16.26 -17.85
C GLN A 93 0.81 -17.65 -18.08
N ALA A 94 0.41 -18.35 -19.15
CA ALA A 94 0.99 -19.63 -19.53
C ALA A 94 2.47 -19.50 -19.93
N ARG A 95 2.83 -18.42 -20.61
CA ARG A 95 4.22 -18.13 -20.99
C ARG A 95 5.06 -17.59 -19.84
N TRP A 96 4.46 -16.75 -19.00
CA TRP A 96 5.11 -16.08 -17.87
C TRP A 96 4.28 -16.26 -16.60
N SER A 97 4.55 -17.33 -15.87
CA SER A 97 3.80 -17.70 -14.65
C SER A 97 3.87 -16.66 -13.53
N GLY A 98 4.83 -15.73 -13.60
CA GLY A 98 4.98 -14.58 -12.69
C GLY A 98 4.11 -13.37 -13.05
N ALA A 99 3.53 -13.29 -14.24
CA ALA A 99 2.70 -12.18 -14.71
C ALA A 99 1.29 -12.25 -14.11
N ARG A 100 1.18 -12.03 -12.79
CA ARG A 100 -0.05 -12.25 -12.00
C ARG A 100 -0.82 -10.98 -11.64
N HIS A 101 -0.22 -9.82 -11.87
CA HIS A 101 -0.76 -8.54 -11.42
C HIS A 101 -0.96 -7.59 -12.60
N GLY A 102 -2.06 -6.86 -12.57
CA GLY A 102 -2.26 -5.66 -13.38
C GLY A 102 -2.21 -4.42 -12.49
N GLY A 103 -2.18 -3.24 -13.10
CA GLY A 103 -2.26 -1.98 -12.39
C GLY A 103 -2.93 -0.91 -13.23
N MET A 104 -3.53 0.06 -12.54
CA MET A 104 -4.01 1.30 -13.14
C MET A 104 -3.21 2.45 -12.55
N VAL A 105 -2.74 3.35 -13.42
CA VAL A 105 -2.12 4.61 -13.01
C VAL A 105 -2.99 5.74 -13.53
N MET A 106 -3.34 6.67 -12.64
CA MET A 106 -4.06 7.89 -12.97
C MET A 106 -3.21 9.09 -12.53
N ALA A 107 -3.00 10.02 -13.45
CA ALA A 107 -2.33 11.29 -13.17
C ALA A 107 -3.25 12.44 -13.57
N ILE A 108 -3.46 13.39 -12.67
CA ILE A 108 -4.26 14.59 -12.91
C ILE A 108 -3.32 15.78 -12.94
N HIS A 109 -3.31 16.52 -14.05
CA HIS A 109 -2.57 17.76 -14.13
C HIS A 109 -3.34 18.86 -13.38
N ILE A 110 -2.88 19.22 -12.19
CA ILE A 110 -3.61 20.12 -11.27
C ILE A 110 -3.95 21.46 -11.95
N ASP A 111 -3.00 22.03 -12.70
CA ASP A 111 -3.15 23.34 -13.34
C ASP A 111 -4.23 23.39 -14.44
N THR A 112 -4.73 22.23 -14.91
CA THR A 112 -5.87 22.19 -15.83
C THR A 112 -7.22 22.25 -15.12
N VAL A 113 -7.23 22.14 -13.79
CA VAL A 113 -8.46 22.08 -12.97
C VAL A 113 -8.56 23.29 -12.04
N VAL A 114 -7.46 23.66 -11.37
CA VAL A 114 -7.37 24.81 -10.45
C VAL A 114 -5.97 25.43 -10.51
N PRO A 115 -5.75 26.68 -10.08
CA PRO A 115 -4.41 27.24 -9.96
C PRO A 115 -3.54 26.39 -9.03
N GLY A 116 -2.49 25.75 -9.56
CA GLY A 116 -1.75 24.71 -8.86
C GLY A 116 -0.97 25.19 -7.64
N GLN A 117 -0.55 26.46 -7.60
CA GLN A 117 0.06 27.05 -6.41
C GLN A 117 -0.96 27.20 -5.27
N SER A 118 -2.20 27.58 -5.58
CA SER A 118 -3.27 27.68 -4.58
C SER A 118 -3.61 26.32 -4.00
N PHE A 119 -3.68 25.28 -4.83
CA PHE A 119 -3.91 23.91 -4.36
C PHE A 119 -2.79 23.43 -3.44
N ARG A 120 -1.53 23.62 -3.79
CA ARG A 120 -0.38 23.21 -2.95
C ARG A 120 -0.36 23.94 -1.60
N LYS A 121 -0.63 25.25 -1.59
CA LYS A 121 -0.75 26.02 -0.34
C LYS A 121 -1.89 25.53 0.55
N GLU A 122 -2.98 25.05 -0.05
CA GLU A 122 -4.08 24.47 0.69
C GLU A 122 -3.71 23.12 1.31
N VAL A 123 -2.93 22.29 0.59
CA VAL A 123 -2.34 21.07 1.16
C VAL A 123 -1.40 21.42 2.31
N ASP A 124 -0.53 22.42 2.16
CA ASP A 124 0.37 22.88 3.23
C ASP A 124 -0.41 23.31 4.47
N ARG A 125 -1.41 24.17 4.30
CA ARG A 125 -2.31 24.59 5.38
C ARG A 125 -2.94 23.38 6.06
N PHE A 126 -3.51 22.45 5.29
CA PHE A 126 -4.20 21.28 5.83
C PHE A 126 -3.26 20.37 6.64
N VAL A 127 -2.07 20.06 6.11
CA VAL A 127 -1.05 19.25 6.79
C VAL A 127 -0.61 19.91 8.09
N LYS A 128 -0.32 21.22 8.03
CA LYS A 128 0.12 22.01 9.17
C LYS A 128 -0.96 22.07 10.26
N ASP A 129 -2.20 22.38 9.88
CA ASP A 129 -3.32 22.48 10.82
C ASP A 129 -3.55 21.15 11.54
N ILE A 130 -3.52 20.01 10.84
CA ILE A 130 -3.65 18.69 11.47
C ILE A 130 -2.52 18.46 12.48
N ARG A 131 -1.27 18.71 12.07
CA ARG A 131 -0.10 18.50 12.92
C ARG A 131 -0.12 19.37 14.18
N GLU A 132 -0.58 20.61 14.06
CA GLU A 132 -0.49 21.61 15.15
C GLU A 132 -1.74 21.67 16.04
N SER A 133 -2.92 21.25 15.55
CA SER A 133 -4.18 21.43 16.27
C SER A 133 -4.85 20.14 16.76
N TRP A 134 -4.40 18.96 16.32
CA TRP A 134 -4.97 17.68 16.75
C TRP A 134 -4.04 16.93 17.70
N ALA A 135 -4.64 16.30 18.71
CA ALA A 135 -3.92 15.41 19.60
C ALA A 135 -3.46 14.14 18.85
N PRO A 136 -2.26 13.62 19.17
CA PRO A 136 -1.79 12.38 18.57
C PRO A 136 -2.67 11.21 18.98
N MET A 137 -2.64 10.14 18.19
CA MET A 137 -3.31 8.90 18.53
C MET A 137 -2.73 8.33 19.84
N PRO A 138 -3.55 7.70 20.71
CA PRO A 138 -3.03 7.08 21.92
C PRO A 138 -1.84 6.15 21.64
N GLY A 139 -0.72 6.36 22.34
CA GLY A 139 0.54 5.63 22.14
C GLY A 139 1.50 6.25 21.11
N TYR A 140 1.14 7.37 20.48
CA TYR A 140 1.99 8.10 19.54
C TYR A 140 2.33 9.50 20.06
N GLU A 141 3.49 10.02 19.65
CA GLU A 141 3.98 11.34 20.07
C GLU A 141 3.56 12.46 19.11
N GLU A 142 3.33 12.14 17.84
CA GLU A 142 3.08 13.14 16.79
C GLU A 142 1.78 12.86 16.03
N THR A 143 1.11 13.93 15.59
CA THR A 143 -0.02 13.87 14.67
C THR A 143 0.49 14.07 13.25
N LEU A 144 0.60 12.99 12.49
CA LEU A 144 1.14 13.00 11.13
C LEU A 144 0.12 12.47 10.14
N LEU A 145 0.10 13.07 8.95
CA LEU A 145 -0.63 12.53 7.80
C LEU A 145 0.22 11.51 7.05
N PRO A 146 -0.41 10.60 6.28
CA PRO A 146 0.29 9.61 5.47
C PRO A 146 1.36 10.24 4.57
N GLY A 147 2.56 9.65 4.55
CA GLY A 147 3.72 10.13 3.79
C GLY A 147 4.74 10.91 4.63
N ALA A 148 4.33 11.51 5.75
CA ALA A 148 5.23 12.35 6.55
C ALA A 148 6.31 11.54 7.30
N ILE A 149 5.97 10.33 7.80
CA ILE A 149 6.93 9.44 8.46
C ILE A 149 7.93 8.91 7.43
N GLU A 150 7.44 8.52 6.26
CA GLU A 150 8.25 8.03 5.14
C GLU A 150 9.23 9.10 4.66
N GLU A 151 8.81 10.36 4.57
CA GLU A 151 9.71 11.46 4.21
C GLU A 151 10.81 11.68 5.26
N LYS A 152 10.46 11.66 6.56
CA LYS A 152 11.45 11.73 7.65
C LYS A 152 12.46 10.59 7.57
N ASN A 153 11.98 9.36 7.40
CA ASN A 153 12.82 8.17 7.27
C ASN A 153 13.71 8.27 6.02
N MET A 154 13.17 8.72 4.89
CA MET A 154 13.92 8.90 3.65
C MET A 154 15.03 9.94 3.81
N LYS A 155 14.76 11.08 4.46
CA LYS A 155 15.79 12.10 4.77
C LYS A 155 16.88 11.52 5.68
N HIS A 156 16.50 10.76 6.70
CA HIS A 156 17.44 10.10 7.61
C HIS A 156 18.31 9.07 6.88
N HIS A 157 17.71 8.15 6.11
CA HIS A 157 18.42 7.07 5.43
C HIS A 157 19.30 7.56 4.27
N ARG A 158 18.98 8.70 3.65
CA ARG A 158 19.86 9.33 2.65
C ARG A 158 21.21 9.75 3.22
N VAL A 159 21.27 10.08 4.50
CA VAL A 159 22.51 10.52 5.17
C VAL A 159 23.18 9.38 5.92
N ASN A 160 22.38 8.54 6.60
CA ASN A 160 22.89 7.53 7.54
C ASN A 160 22.94 6.11 6.96
N GLY A 161 22.47 5.92 5.72
CA GLY A 161 22.24 4.61 5.14
C GLY A 161 20.94 3.97 5.62
N ILE A 162 20.53 2.90 4.94
CA ILE A 162 19.40 2.07 5.34
C ILE A 162 19.83 1.07 6.41
N ARG A 163 18.89 0.64 7.26
CA ARG A 163 19.12 -0.52 8.10
C ARG A 163 19.21 -1.75 7.21
N PHE A 164 20.27 -2.54 7.39
CA PHE A 164 20.52 -3.73 6.60
C PHE A 164 20.94 -4.85 7.55
N GLY A 165 19.94 -5.53 8.12
CA GLY A 165 20.10 -6.50 9.21
C GLY A 165 20.52 -7.88 8.71
N GLU A 166 20.62 -8.82 9.65
CA GLU A 166 21.04 -10.19 9.36
C GLU A 166 20.12 -10.89 8.34
N MET A 167 18.81 -10.66 8.42
CA MET A 167 17.83 -11.27 7.51
C MET A 167 18.01 -10.76 6.08
N GLU A 168 18.17 -9.45 5.90
CA GLU A 168 18.40 -8.84 4.58
C GLU A 168 19.77 -9.26 4.02
N GLN A 169 20.81 -9.28 4.85
CA GLN A 169 22.14 -9.73 4.46
C GLN A 169 22.15 -11.20 4.04
N ALA A 170 21.49 -12.08 4.81
CA ALA A 170 21.38 -13.50 4.47
C ALA A 170 20.66 -13.69 3.13
N SER A 171 19.59 -12.93 2.88
CA SER A 171 18.86 -12.98 1.60
C SER A 171 19.71 -12.55 0.42
N VAL A 172 20.53 -11.50 0.57
CA VAL A 172 21.44 -11.08 -0.51
C VAL A 172 22.60 -12.04 -0.69
N ARG A 173 23.14 -12.64 0.38
CA ARG A 173 24.16 -13.69 0.29
C ARG A 173 23.65 -14.92 -0.50
N ASP A 174 22.44 -15.39 -0.20
CA ASP A 174 21.79 -16.48 -0.95
C ASP A 174 21.66 -16.13 -2.45
N MET A 175 21.22 -14.90 -2.75
CA MET A 175 21.10 -14.45 -4.13
C MET A 175 22.47 -14.37 -4.84
N CYS A 176 23.48 -13.81 -4.19
CA CYS A 176 24.85 -13.71 -4.72
C CYS A 176 25.44 -15.10 -5.02
N GLU A 177 25.31 -16.06 -4.10
CA GLU A 177 25.74 -17.44 -4.30
C GLU A 177 25.02 -18.08 -5.50
N ARG A 178 23.71 -17.89 -5.60
CA ARG A 178 22.90 -18.45 -6.71
C ARG A 178 23.24 -17.86 -8.07
N LEU A 179 23.74 -16.62 -8.11
CA LEU A 179 24.07 -15.90 -9.34
C LEU A 179 25.57 -15.93 -9.68
N ASP A 180 26.40 -16.54 -8.82
CA ASP A 180 27.87 -16.51 -8.92
C ASP A 180 28.44 -15.08 -8.96
N GLU A 181 27.86 -14.20 -8.12
CA GLU A 181 28.27 -12.80 -7.98
C GLU A 181 28.81 -12.53 -6.58
N PRO A 182 29.84 -11.68 -6.42
CA PRO A 182 30.37 -11.34 -5.11
C PRO A 182 29.36 -10.50 -4.30
N VAL A 183 29.42 -10.63 -2.97
CA VAL A 183 28.66 -9.74 -2.08
C VAL A 183 29.14 -8.29 -2.22
N PRO A 184 28.23 -7.30 -2.26
CA PRO A 184 28.59 -5.90 -2.53
C PRO A 184 29.10 -5.14 -1.29
N TRP A 185 29.67 -5.84 -0.30
CA TRP A 185 30.29 -5.25 0.89
C TRP A 185 31.51 -6.06 1.33
N ASN A 186 32.39 -5.41 2.09
CA ASN A 186 33.54 -6.09 2.70
C ASN A 186 33.07 -6.88 3.94
N GLU A 187 33.59 -8.09 4.10
CA GLU A 187 33.42 -8.89 5.32
C GLU A 187 34.31 -8.41 6.46
#